data_AF-A0A1J3EYK0-F1
#
_entry.id   AF-A0A1J3EYK0-F1
#
_cell.length_a   1.000
_cell.length_b   1.000
_cell.length_c   1.000
_cell.angle_alpha   90.00
_cell.angle_beta   90.00
_cell.angle_gamma   90.00
#
_symmetry.space_group_name_H-M   'P 1'
#
loop_
_entity.id
_entity.type
_entity.pdbx_description
1 polymer ?
#
loop_
_entity_poly.entity_id
_entity_poly.type
_entity_poly.pdbx_seq_one_letter_code
_entity_poly.pdbx_strand_id
1 'polypeptide(L)'
;FKLRLQEQFLSQVIDHKHMKIHDLGLVKERLQDLKVLVVLDDVDKLEQLDALVKQSQWFGSGSRIIVTTENKHLLRAHGIKLIYEL
;
A
#
# COMPACT_ATOMS: atom_id res chain seq x y z
N PHE A 1 15.85 3.15 -2.84
CA PHE A 1 14.75 2.53 -3.61
C PHE A 1 13.46 2.34 -2.80
N LYS A 2 13.46 1.63 -1.67
CA LYS A 2 12.26 1.39 -0.83
C LYS A 2 11.54 2.65 -0.33
N LEU A 3 12.28 3.67 0.15
CA LEU A 3 11.70 4.94 0.62
C LEU A 3 10.98 5.71 -0.49
N ARG A 4 11.53 5.73 -1.70
CA ARG A 4 10.96 6.44 -2.85
C ARG A 4 9.62 5.85 -3.30
N LEU A 5 9.49 4.52 -3.31
CA LEU A 5 8.23 3.84 -3.62
C LEU A 5 7.15 4.16 -2.58
N GLN A 6 7.54 4.20 -1.31
CA GLN A 6 6.65 4.54 -0.21
C GLN A 6 6.16 6.00 -0.32
N GLU A 7 7.05 6.94 -0.60
CA GLU A 7 6.71 8.35 -0.83
C GLU A 7 5.81 8.54 -2.07
N GLN A 8 6.11 7.86 -3.18
CA GLN A 8 5.28 7.92 -4.40
C GLN A 8 3.88 7.37 -4.15
N PHE A 9 3.78 6.23 -3.49
CA PHE A 9 2.51 5.61 -3.12
C PHE A 9 1.67 6.52 -2.22
N LEU A 10 2.28 7.05 -1.16
CA LEU A 10 1.64 8.01 -0.27
C LEU A 10 1.21 9.27 -1.00
N SER A 11 2.05 9.81 -1.88
CA SER A 11 1.68 10.94 -2.73
C SER A 11 0.39 10.66 -3.49
N GLN A 12 0.25 9.51 -4.13
CA GLN A 12 -0.95 9.18 -4.91
C GLN A 12 -2.21 9.04 -4.03
N VAL A 13 -2.09 8.43 -2.85
CA VAL A 13 -3.21 8.27 -1.91
C VAL A 13 -3.63 9.62 -1.31
N ILE A 14 -2.67 10.49 -1.03
CA ILE A 14 -2.89 11.78 -0.36
C ILE A 14 -3.30 12.88 -1.37
N ASP A 15 -2.83 12.82 -2.62
CA ASP A 15 -3.18 13.78 -3.67
C ASP A 15 -4.67 13.65 -4.08
N HIS A 16 -5.25 12.44 -3.97
CA HIS A 16 -6.71 12.24 -4.03
C HIS A 16 -7.47 12.89 -2.86
N LYS A 17 -6.76 13.38 -1.84
CA LYS A 17 -7.28 14.04 -0.65
C LYS A 17 -6.58 15.38 -0.34
N HIS A 18 -6.09 16.16 -1.30
CA HIS A 18 -5.58 17.53 -1.05
C HIS A 18 -4.63 17.68 0.17
N MET A 19 -3.68 16.78 0.42
CA MET A 19 -2.71 16.98 1.53
C MET A 19 -1.25 16.88 1.07
N LYS A 20 -0.38 17.69 1.67
CA LYS A 20 1.07 17.69 1.36
C LYS A 20 1.79 16.69 2.27
N ILE A 21 2.78 15.98 1.73
CA ILE A 21 3.53 14.86 2.35
C ILE A 21 4.48 15.29 3.49
N HIS A 22 4.60 16.60 3.80
CA HIS A 22 5.73 17.16 4.56
C HIS A 22 5.89 16.67 6.02
N ASP A 23 5.00 15.85 6.56
CA ASP A 23 5.24 15.08 7.78
C ASP A 23 4.56 13.70 7.69
N LEU A 24 5.34 12.64 7.51
CA LEU A 24 4.85 11.25 7.47
C LEU A 24 4.03 10.88 8.73
N GLY A 25 4.33 11.49 9.87
CA GLY A 25 3.56 11.33 11.11
C GLY A 25 2.13 11.88 10.99
N LEU A 26 1.96 13.05 10.39
CA LEU A 26 0.65 13.67 10.16
C LEU A 26 -0.15 12.88 9.11
N VAL A 27 0.52 12.28 8.13
CA VAL A 27 -0.12 11.42 7.13
C VAL A 27 -0.75 10.20 7.79
N LYS A 28 -0.03 9.51 8.68
CA LYS A 28 -0.56 8.37 9.42
C LYS A 28 -1.80 8.77 10.25
N GLU A 29 -1.71 9.86 11.00
CA GLU A 29 -2.79 10.33 11.86
C GLU A 29 -4.08 10.64 11.07
N ARG A 30 -3.93 11.10 9.83
CA ARG A 30 -5.08 11.39 8.96
C ARG A 30 -5.63 10.16 8.25
N LEU A 31 -4.77 9.21 7.86
CA LEU A 31 -5.19 8.01 7.15
C LEU A 31 -5.83 6.96 8.08
N GLN A 32 -5.50 6.98 9.37
CA GLN A 32 -5.97 5.97 10.33
C GLN A 32 -7.49 5.97 10.56
N ASP A 33 -8.17 7.07 10.20
CA ASP A 33 -9.63 7.17 10.30
C ASP A 33 -10.33 6.99 8.94
N LEU A 34 -9.55 6.80 7.88
CA LEU A 34 -10.07 6.73 6.52
C LEU A 34 -10.09 5.30 6.02
N LYS A 35 -11.29 4.86 5.62
CA LYS A 35 -11.46 3.63 4.85
C LYS A 35 -10.96 3.88 3.43
N VAL A 36 -9.95 3.11 3.00
CA VAL A 36 -9.37 3.19 1.65
C VAL A 36 -9.43 1.85 0.93
N LEU A 37 -9.56 1.90 -0.39
CA LEU A 37 -9.32 0.78 -1.28
C LEU A 37 -8.07 1.11 -2.08
N VAL A 38 -7.05 0.28 -1.97
CA VAL A 38 -5.80 0.42 -2.71
C VAL A 38 -5.71 -0.74 -3.68
N VAL A 39 -5.47 -0.46 -4.95
CA VAL A 39 -5.21 -1.48 -5.97
C VAL A 39 -3.83 -1.21 -6.55
N LEU A 40 -2.96 -2.21 -6.49
CA LEU A 40 -1.66 -2.18 -7.15
C LEU A 40 -1.66 -3.21 -8.26
N ASP A 41 -1.45 -2.69 -9.45
CA ASP A 41 -1.37 -3.49 -10.64
C ASP A 41 0.08 -3.91 -10.92
N ASP A 42 0.28 -5.13 -11.44
CA ASP A 42 1.57 -5.66 -11.90
C ASP A 42 2.73 -5.52 -10.91
N VAL A 43 2.54 -6.01 -9.67
CA VAL A 43 3.63 -6.06 -8.71
C VAL A 43 4.63 -7.17 -9.07
N ASP A 44 5.85 -6.78 -9.43
CA ASP A 44 6.91 -7.69 -9.86
C ASP A 44 8.08 -7.80 -8.87
N LYS A 45 8.13 -6.91 -7.86
CA LYS A 45 9.23 -6.80 -6.89
C LYS A 45 8.76 -6.93 -5.44
N LEU A 46 9.56 -7.62 -4.62
CA LEU A 46 9.30 -7.78 -3.18
C LEU A 46 9.28 -6.42 -2.47
N GLU A 47 10.14 -5.48 -2.86
CA GLU A 47 10.27 -4.15 -2.25
C GLU A 47 8.98 -3.32 -2.35
N GLN A 48 8.17 -3.54 -3.39
CA GLN A 48 6.87 -2.88 -3.56
C GLN A 48 5.86 -3.41 -2.53
N LEU A 49 5.76 -4.73 -2.35
CA LEU A 49 4.94 -5.33 -1.29
C LEU A 49 5.40 -4.88 0.09
N ASP A 50 6.69 -4.86 0.31
CA ASP A 50 7.33 -4.45 1.55
C ASP A 50 6.99 -3.00 1.94
N ALA A 51 6.91 -2.11 0.95
CA ALA A 51 6.44 -0.75 1.16
C ALA A 51 4.96 -0.72 1.58
N LEU A 52 4.11 -1.54 0.96
CA LEU A 52 2.68 -1.61 1.29
C LEU A 52 2.40 -2.15 2.68
N VAL A 53 3.10 -3.20 3.11
CA VAL A 53 2.91 -3.77 4.46
C VAL A 53 3.14 -2.70 5.52
N LYS A 54 4.20 -1.89 5.37
CA LYS A 54 4.48 -0.78 6.29
C LYS A 54 3.39 0.29 6.30
N GLN A 55 2.77 0.53 5.14
CA GLN A 55 1.71 1.52 4.97
C GLN A 55 0.32 1.03 5.37
N SER A 56 0.09 -0.29 5.33
CA SER A 56 -1.20 -0.90 5.69
C SER A 56 -1.63 -0.55 7.12
N GLN A 57 -0.68 -0.37 8.02
CA GLN A 57 -0.91 0.04 9.41
C GLN A 57 -1.38 1.49 9.55
N TRP A 58 -1.34 2.28 8.48
CA TRP A 58 -1.72 3.69 8.50
C TRP A 58 -3.17 3.88 8.08
N PHE A 59 -3.85 2.84 7.59
CA PHE A 59 -5.21 2.95 7.09
C PHE A 59 -6.25 2.60 8.15
N GLY A 60 -7.41 3.25 8.05
CA GLY A 60 -8.52 2.99 8.95
C GLY A 60 -9.18 1.63 8.74
N SER A 61 -9.98 1.25 9.74
CA SER A 61 -10.68 -0.02 9.76
C SER A 61 -11.56 -0.22 8.51
N GLY A 62 -11.61 -1.46 8.02
CA GLY A 62 -12.35 -1.83 6.82
C GLY A 62 -11.67 -1.48 5.49
N SER A 63 -10.46 -0.91 5.52
CA SER A 63 -9.64 -0.70 4.33
C SER A 63 -9.21 -2.02 3.69
N ARG A 64 -8.96 -1.99 2.38
CA ARG A 64 -8.56 -3.16 1.60
C ARG A 64 -7.42 -2.79 0.65
N ILE A 65 -6.43 -3.68 0.55
CA ILE A 65 -5.35 -3.60 -0.42
C ILE A 65 -5.49 -4.81 -1.33
N ILE A 66 -5.56 -4.58 -2.64
CA ILE A 66 -5.60 -5.58 -3.70
C ILE A 66 -4.30 -5.46 -4.47
N VAL A 67 -3.66 -6.59 -4.73
CA VAL A 67 -2.41 -6.68 -5.49
C VAL A 67 -2.65 -7.67 -6.62
N THR A 68 -2.39 -7.25 -7.86
CA THR A 68 -2.27 -8.15 -9.00
C THR A 68 -0.78 -8.40 -9.26
N THR A 69 -0.46 -9.62 -9.67
CA THR A 69 0.90 -10.02 -10.00
C THR A 69 0.85 -11.29 -10.82
N GLU A 70 1.75 -11.41 -11.80
CA GLU A 70 1.99 -12.67 -12.52
C GLU A 70 2.84 -13.64 -11.68
N ASN A 71 3.44 -13.18 -10.57
CA ASN A 71 4.34 -13.96 -9.74
C ASN A 71 3.71 -14.34 -8.39
N LYS A 72 3.02 -15.49 -8.34
CA LYS A 72 2.41 -16.02 -7.11
C LYS A 72 3.42 -16.27 -5.97
N HIS A 73 4.69 -16.53 -6.28
CA HIS A 73 5.71 -16.74 -5.24
C HIS A 73 5.94 -15.48 -4.41
N LEU A 74 5.79 -14.31 -5.03
CA LEU A 74 5.95 -13.01 -4.39
C LEU A 74 4.89 -12.79 -3.29
N LEU A 75 3.64 -13.20 -3.54
CA LEU A 75 2.55 -13.18 -2.55
C LEU A 75 2.80 -14.16 -1.40
N ARG A 76 3.22 -15.40 -1.72
CA ARG A 76 3.50 -16.44 -0.72
C ARG A 76 4.67 -16.07 0.19
N ALA A 77 5.72 -15.48 -0.36
CA ALA A 77 6.89 -15.01 0.40
C ALA A 77 6.51 -13.99 1.48
N HIS A 78 5.44 -13.23 1.26
CA HIS A 78 4.90 -12.25 2.21
C HIS A 78 3.77 -12.81 3.09
N GLY A 79 3.51 -14.12 3.04
CA GLY A 79 2.48 -14.76 3.86
C GLY A 79 1.05 -14.34 3.49
N ILE A 80 0.84 -13.79 2.29
CA ILE A 80 -0.50 -13.45 1.79
C ILE A 80 -1.22 -14.77 1.50
N LYS A 81 -2.29 -15.03 2.26
CA LYS A 81 -3.06 -16.29 2.18
C LYS A 81 -4.24 -16.22 1.22
N LEU A 82 -4.83 -15.04 1.08
CA LEU A 82 -5.98 -14.82 0.21
C LEU A 82 -5.46 -14.50 -1.20
N ILE A 83 -5.40 -15.52 -2.04
CA ILE A 83 -4.94 -15.43 -3.44
C ILE A 83 -6.09 -15.91 -4.32
N TYR A 84 -6.47 -15.08 -5.29
CA TYR A 84 -7.43 -15.43 -6.33
C TYR A 84 -6.66 -15.64 -7.63
N GLU A 85 -6.90 -16.76 -8.30
CA GLU A 85 -6.37 -17.05 -9.64
C GLU A 85 -7.50 -16.84 -10.65
N LEU A 86 -7.17 -16.17 -11.76
CA LEU A 86 -8.06 -15.95 -12.89
C LEU A 86 -7.84 -17.01 -13.96
#